data_AF-A0AAN7ZWI1-F1
#
_entry.id   AF-A0AAN7ZWI1-F1
#
_cell.length_a   1.000
_cell.length_b   1.000
_cell.length_c   1.000
_cell.angle_alpha   90.00
_cell.angle_beta   90.00
_cell.angle_gamma   90.00
#
_symmetry.space_group_name_H-M   'P 1'
#
loop_
_entity.id
_entity.type
_entity.pdbx_description
1 polymer ?
#
loop_
_entity_poly.entity_id
_entity_poly.type
_entity_poly.pdbx_seq_one_letter_code
_entity_poly.pdbx_strand_id
1 'polypeptide(L)'
;MQGLVERLKKHVSKCSTSTNPQEGEADKMLVHESHAATKRKAESEGSEAMQCKIQNKDGNVSKFIVRTSLTQKKEIDLQIARYMYATNSAFRCVENHQFQKLIGLLRPGYTPPSERDLSGPLLDRIHMEEMVKCQKTLERETICLTLDGWSNVHNQPIICACAIKMMEKCI
;
A
#
# COMPACT_ATOMS: atom_id res chain seq x y z
N MET A 1 -30.38 -26.31 8.01
CA MET A 1 -30.30 -25.61 6.71
C MET A 1 -31.61 -25.02 6.19
N GLN A 2 -32.76 -25.19 6.87
CA GLN A 2 -34.06 -24.69 6.36
C GLN A 2 -34.15 -23.15 6.36
N GLY A 3 -33.82 -22.48 7.48
CA GLY A 3 -34.03 -21.03 7.64
C GLY A 3 -33.24 -20.07 6.75
N LEU A 4 -32.26 -20.54 5.97
CA LEU A 4 -31.52 -19.68 5.03
C LEU A 4 -32.34 -19.48 3.73
N VAL A 5 -33.01 -20.55 3.27
CA VAL A 5 -33.86 -20.53 2.08
C VAL A 5 -35.11 -19.67 2.33
N GLU A 6 -35.74 -19.78 3.50
CA GLU A 6 -36.90 -18.94 3.85
C GLU A 6 -36.54 -17.44 3.95
N ARG A 7 -35.36 -17.10 4.48
CA ARG A 7 -34.89 -15.70 4.58
C ARG A 7 -34.63 -15.09 3.21
N LEU A 8 -34.01 -15.85 2.30
CA LEU A 8 -33.71 -15.36 0.96
C LEU A 8 -34.99 -15.08 0.16
N LYS A 9 -35.99 -15.97 0.24
CA LYS A 9 -37.31 -15.77 -0.40
C LYS A 9 -38.02 -14.49 0.07
N LYS A 10 -37.94 -14.19 1.37
CA LYS A 10 -38.55 -13.00 1.98
C LYS A 10 -37.84 -11.69 1.60
N HIS A 11 -36.54 -11.76 1.28
CA HIS A 11 -35.77 -10.61 0.80
C HIS A 11 -36.08 -10.32 -0.69
N VAL A 12 -36.13 -11.37 -1.52
CA VAL A 12 -36.46 -11.25 -2.96
C VAL A 12 -37.85 -10.65 -3.17
N SER A 13 -38.84 -10.99 -2.34
CA SER A 13 -40.18 -10.41 -2.43
C SER A 13 -40.27 -8.92 -2.04
N LYS A 14 -39.22 -8.34 -1.46
CA LYS A 14 -39.17 -6.95 -0.99
C LYS A 14 -38.23 -6.05 -1.80
N CYS A 15 -37.42 -6.63 -2.69
CA CYS A 15 -36.46 -5.87 -3.50
C CYS A 15 -37.15 -5.33 -4.76
N SER A 16 -37.17 -4.01 -4.93
CA SER A 16 -37.89 -3.28 -5.97
C SER A 16 -37.03 -2.83 -7.16
N THR A 17 -35.89 -3.47 -7.41
CA THR A 17 -35.01 -3.12 -8.54
C THR A 17 -34.95 -4.23 -9.58
N SER A 18 -35.81 -4.10 -10.59
CA SER A 18 -35.54 -4.56 -11.95
C SER A 18 -34.31 -3.82 -12.53
N THR A 19 -33.51 -4.55 -13.29
CA THR A 19 -32.28 -4.16 -13.99
C THR A 19 -32.33 -2.85 -14.79
N ASN A 20 -31.26 -2.03 -14.74
CA ASN A 20 -30.39 -1.81 -15.90
C ASN A 20 -29.06 -1.11 -15.53
N PRO A 21 -27.91 -1.45 -16.15
CA PRO A 21 -26.62 -0.79 -15.94
C PRO A 21 -26.55 0.52 -16.74
N GLN A 22 -26.15 1.62 -16.11
CA GLN A 22 -25.73 2.84 -16.80
C GLN A 22 -24.22 2.99 -16.65
N GLU A 23 -23.54 3.05 -17.79
CA GLU A 23 -22.10 3.31 -17.92
C GLU A 23 -21.81 4.79 -17.59
N GLY A 24 -20.83 5.02 -16.72
CA GLY A 24 -20.38 6.36 -16.33
C GLY A 24 -19.26 6.87 -17.23
N GLU A 25 -19.49 8.05 -17.80
CA GLU A 25 -18.57 8.91 -18.53
C GLU A 25 -17.61 9.64 -17.56
N ALA A 26 -16.31 9.71 -17.91
CA ALA A 26 -15.34 10.55 -17.19
C ALA A 26 -14.51 11.36 -18.20
N ASP A 27 -14.71 12.68 -18.16
CA ASP A 27 -14.02 13.69 -18.94
C ASP A 27 -12.70 14.15 -18.26
N LYS A 28 -11.89 14.83 -19.07
CA LYS A 28 -10.45 15.06 -19.02
C LYS A 28 -9.99 16.24 -18.15
N MET A 29 -8.65 16.25 -17.95
CA MET A 29 -7.74 17.43 -17.96
C MET A 29 -7.85 18.41 -16.76
N LEU A 30 -6.80 19.05 -16.25
CA LEU A 30 -5.68 19.70 -16.92
C LEU A 30 -4.53 20.00 -15.93
N VAL A 31 -3.33 19.98 -16.51
CA VAL A 31 -2.03 20.58 -16.15
C VAL A 31 -2.16 22.02 -15.63
N HIS A 32 -1.27 22.44 -14.71
CA HIS A 32 -0.55 23.73 -14.84
C HIS A 32 0.73 23.79 -13.98
N GLU A 33 1.82 24.11 -14.68
CA GLU A 33 3.15 24.48 -14.22
C GLU A 33 3.21 26.00 -14.06
N SER A 34 4.07 26.54 -13.19
CA SER A 34 4.85 27.78 -13.48
C SER A 34 5.78 28.25 -12.34
N HIS A 35 7.07 28.37 -12.72
CA HIS A 35 8.01 29.51 -12.56
C HIS A 35 8.22 30.18 -11.17
N ALA A 36 9.40 30.06 -10.56
CA ALA A 36 10.67 30.78 -10.80
C ALA A 36 10.79 32.16 -10.11
N ALA A 37 11.78 32.34 -9.23
CA ALA A 37 12.32 33.64 -8.83
C ALA A 37 13.78 33.53 -8.33
N THR A 38 14.55 34.57 -8.61
CA THR A 38 16.02 34.61 -8.74
C THR A 38 16.65 35.61 -7.76
N LYS A 39 17.97 35.44 -7.50
CA LYS A 39 19.02 36.44 -7.15
C LYS A 39 19.19 36.90 -5.67
N ARG A 40 20.42 36.71 -5.13
CA ARG A 40 21.49 37.75 -5.06
C ARG A 40 22.81 37.23 -4.48
N LYS A 41 23.93 37.64 -5.08
CA LYS A 41 25.34 37.52 -4.62
C LYS A 41 25.70 38.72 -3.72
N ALA A 42 26.66 38.53 -2.81
CA ALA A 42 27.59 39.56 -2.33
C ALA A 42 28.90 38.90 -1.85
N GLU A 43 30.03 39.42 -2.32
CA GLU A 43 31.42 39.09 -1.94
C GLU A 43 31.94 40.11 -0.90
N SER A 44 32.89 39.71 -0.05
CA SER A 44 33.96 40.58 0.50
C SER A 44 35.02 39.74 1.23
N GLU A 45 36.25 40.24 1.22
CA GLU A 45 37.56 39.59 1.31
C GLU A 45 38.14 39.49 2.74
N GLY A 46 39.10 38.57 2.90
CA GLY A 46 40.39 38.90 3.53
C GLY A 46 40.61 38.59 5.01
N SER A 47 41.30 37.48 5.30
CA SER A 47 42.52 37.48 6.14
C SER A 47 43.14 36.07 6.21
N GLU A 48 44.41 35.99 5.84
CA GLU A 48 45.22 34.78 5.80
C GLU A 48 45.64 34.34 7.21
N ALA A 49 45.43 33.06 7.52
CA ALA A 49 46.05 32.41 8.68
C ALA A 49 46.49 30.98 8.32
N MET A 50 47.82 30.83 8.23
CA MET A 50 48.64 29.63 8.46
C MET A 50 47.98 28.26 8.27
N GLN A 51 48.11 27.68 7.08
CA GLN A 51 47.64 26.32 6.79
C GLN A 51 48.67 25.26 7.21
N CYS A 52 48.41 24.56 8.32
CA CYS A 52 49.05 23.28 8.60
C CYS A 52 48.58 22.26 7.54
N LYS A 53 49.52 21.77 6.72
CA LYS A 53 49.28 20.67 5.77
C LYS A 53 49.07 19.37 6.54
N ILE A 54 47.87 19.15 7.05
CA ILE A 54 47.39 17.81 7.40
C ILE A 54 47.19 17.10 6.07
N GLN A 55 48.09 16.17 5.75
CA GLN A 55 47.93 15.27 4.62
C GLN A 55 46.77 14.31 4.97
N ASN A 56 45.55 14.74 4.70
CA ASN A 56 44.40 13.85 4.68
C ASN A 56 44.63 12.86 3.53
N LYS A 57 45.06 11.64 3.88
CA LYS A 57 44.75 10.49 3.03
C LYS A 57 43.24 10.40 3.05
N ASP A 58 42.59 10.83 1.97
CA ASP A 58 41.15 10.79 1.78
C ASP A 58 40.66 9.34 1.77
N GLY A 59 40.58 8.75 2.97
CA GLY A 59 39.75 7.59 3.24
C GLY A 59 38.32 8.07 3.14
N ASN A 60 37.72 7.92 1.97
CA ASN A 60 36.35 8.32 1.73
C ASN A 60 35.40 7.60 2.70
N VAL A 61 35.10 8.26 3.83
CA VAL A 61 34.29 7.75 4.95
C VAL A 61 32.88 7.35 4.47
N SER A 62 32.43 7.88 3.33
CA SER A 62 31.12 7.55 2.77
C SER A 62 30.94 6.07 2.44
N LYS A 63 32.03 5.30 2.20
CA LYS A 63 31.95 3.85 2.00
C LYS A 63 31.44 3.09 3.24
N PHE A 64 31.58 3.68 4.42
CA PHE A 64 31.16 3.09 5.69
C PHE A 64 29.79 3.59 6.17
N ILE A 65 29.18 4.56 5.46
CA ILE A 65 27.86 5.09 5.79
C ILE A 65 26.81 4.28 5.03
N VAL A 66 26.05 3.46 5.74
CA VAL A 66 24.88 2.78 5.17
C VAL A 66 23.79 3.82 4.92
N ARG A 67 23.51 4.14 3.66
CA ARG A 67 22.42 5.01 3.24
C ARG A 67 21.35 4.20 2.53
N THR A 68 20.11 4.35 2.96
CA THR A 68 18.98 3.76 2.26
C THR A 68 18.71 4.58 1.00
N SER A 69 18.90 3.97 -0.18
CA SER A 69 18.55 4.64 -1.43
C SER A 69 17.02 4.77 -1.57
N LEU A 70 16.54 5.70 -2.40
CA LEU A 70 15.10 5.86 -2.66
C LEU A 70 14.45 4.56 -3.17
N THR A 71 15.14 3.82 -4.03
CA THR A 71 14.66 2.54 -4.56
C THR A 71 14.59 1.49 -3.46
N GLN A 72 15.61 1.39 -2.61
CA GLN A 72 15.60 0.48 -1.46
C GLN A 72 14.52 0.84 -0.46
N LYS A 73 14.31 2.13 -0.19
CA LYS A 73 13.23 2.60 0.69
C LYS A 73 11.88 2.09 0.19
N LYS A 74 11.59 2.31 -1.10
CA LYS A 74 10.33 1.87 -1.72
C LYS A 74 10.12 0.36 -1.60
N GLU A 75 11.18 -0.43 -1.78
CA GLU A 75 11.10 -1.90 -1.66
C GLU A 75 10.80 -2.33 -0.22
N ILE A 76 11.48 -1.73 0.76
CA ILE A 76 11.25 -2.02 2.18
C ILE A 76 9.83 -1.59 2.58
N ASP A 77 9.38 -0.40 2.16
CA ASP A 77 8.03 0.11 2.44
C ASP A 77 6.97 -0.86 1.89
N LEU A 78 7.16 -1.35 0.66
CA LEU A 78 6.24 -2.31 0.03
C LEU A 78 6.22 -3.63 0.80
N GLN A 79 7.37 -4.13 1.24
CA GLN A 79 7.44 -5.37 2.02
C GLN A 79 6.78 -5.24 3.40
N ILE A 80 6.95 -4.09 4.07
CA ILE A 80 6.25 -3.79 5.34
C ILE A 80 4.75 -3.77 5.11
N ALA A 81 4.28 -3.09 4.05
CA ALA A 81 2.86 -3.03 3.72
C ALA A 81 2.27 -4.42 3.45
N ARG A 82 2.95 -5.26 2.66
CA ARG A 82 2.55 -6.66 2.42
C ARG A 82 2.42 -7.45 3.72
N TYR A 83 3.40 -7.32 4.62
CA TYR A 83 3.36 -7.99 5.91
C TYR A 83 2.13 -7.57 6.74
N MET A 84 1.85 -6.27 6.80
CA MET A 84 0.70 -5.74 7.54
C MET A 84 -0.63 -6.25 6.96
N TYR A 85 -0.77 -6.28 5.63
CA TYR A 85 -2.00 -6.73 4.98
C TYR A 85 -2.20 -8.24 5.11
N ALA A 86 -1.14 -9.02 4.92
CA ALA A 86 -1.19 -10.48 5.05
C ALA A 86 -1.57 -10.94 6.48
N THR A 87 -1.18 -10.15 7.49
CA THR A 87 -1.50 -10.43 8.90
C THR A 87 -2.79 -9.77 9.37
N ASN A 88 -3.46 -9.00 8.51
CA ASN A 88 -4.60 -8.15 8.87
C ASN A 88 -4.31 -7.26 10.10
N SER A 89 -3.07 -6.76 10.19
CA SER A 89 -2.63 -5.89 11.28
C SER A 89 -3.19 -4.48 11.08
N ALA A 90 -3.59 -3.84 12.18
CA ALA A 90 -4.03 -2.45 12.14
C ALA A 90 -2.91 -1.54 11.61
N PHE A 91 -3.22 -0.60 10.71
CA PHE A 91 -2.20 0.26 10.11
C PHE A 91 -1.44 1.11 11.13
N ARG A 92 -2.10 1.48 12.23
CA ARG A 92 -1.48 2.17 13.38
C ARG A 92 -0.30 1.41 14.00
N CYS A 93 -0.13 0.11 13.74
CA CYS A 93 1.01 -0.67 14.21
C CYS A 93 2.37 -0.07 13.80
N VAL A 94 2.48 0.63 12.66
CA VAL A 94 3.75 1.25 12.24
C VAL A 94 4.14 2.48 13.04
N GLU A 95 3.18 3.11 13.72
CA GLU A 95 3.41 4.24 14.61
C GLU A 95 3.77 3.80 16.03
N ASN A 96 3.67 2.50 16.33
CA ASN A 96 4.05 1.97 17.62
C ASN A 96 5.56 2.17 17.87
N HIS A 97 5.91 2.69 19.05
CA HIS A 97 7.31 2.94 19.42
C HIS A 97 8.20 1.69 19.33
N GLN A 98 7.71 0.51 19.72
CA GLN A 98 8.48 -0.73 19.64
C GLN A 98 8.73 -1.16 18.20
N PHE A 99 7.76 -0.92 17.30
CA PHE A 99 7.94 -1.17 15.88
C PHE A 99 9.01 -0.24 15.29
N GLN A 100 8.94 1.06 15.58
CA GLN A 100 9.95 2.03 15.12
C GLN A 100 11.35 1.69 15.66
N LYS A 101 11.45 1.29 16.93
CA LYS A 101 12.70 0.84 17.54
C LYS A 101 13.25 -0.42 16.86
N LEU A 102 12.40 -1.41 16.61
CA LEU A 102 12.77 -2.63 15.87
C LEU A 102 13.35 -2.28 14.50
N ILE A 103 12.64 -1.45 13.73
CA ILE A 103 13.08 -1.03 12.40
C ILE A 103 14.38 -0.24 12.46
N GLY A 104 14.54 0.66 13.44
CA GLY A 104 15.78 1.41 13.66
C GLY A 104 16.99 0.53 14.01
N LEU A 105 16.78 -0.57 14.74
CA LEU A 105 17.82 -1.56 15.03
C LEU A 105 18.19 -2.38 13.80
N LEU A 106 17.20 -2.78 12.98
CA LEU A 106 17.43 -3.56 11.77
C LEU A 106 18.07 -2.74 10.65
N ARG A 107 17.67 -1.47 10.49
CA ARG A 107 18.19 -0.57 9.47
C ARG A 107 18.27 0.87 10.00
N PRO A 108 19.41 1.26 10.58
CA PRO A 108 19.63 2.62 11.04
C PRO A 108 19.46 3.64 9.90
N GLY A 109 18.80 4.77 10.18
CA GLY A 109 18.59 5.85 9.21
C GLY A 109 17.47 5.62 8.20
N TYR A 110 16.71 4.53 8.31
CA TYR A 110 15.47 4.33 7.57
C TYR A 110 14.25 4.71 8.43
N THR A 111 13.33 5.47 7.84
CA THR A 111 12.05 5.79 8.46
C THR A 111 10.95 4.95 7.80
N PRO A 112 10.19 4.15 8.58
CA PRO A 112 9.09 3.35 8.04
C PRO A 112 7.97 4.23 7.45
N PRO A 113 7.08 3.66 6.62
CA PRO A 113 5.92 4.38 6.10
C PRO A 113 4.98 4.80 7.24
N SER A 114 4.24 5.89 7.03
CA SER A 114 3.20 6.32 7.96
C SER A 114 1.93 5.48 7.83
N GLU A 115 1.02 5.58 8.80
CA GLU A 115 -0.30 4.95 8.71
C GLU A 115 -1.04 5.37 7.43
N ARG A 116 -0.92 6.65 7.03
CA ARG A 116 -1.56 7.19 5.82
C ARG A 116 -0.95 6.64 4.53
N ASP A 117 0.36 6.40 4.53
CA ASP A 117 1.03 5.80 3.38
C ASP A 117 0.57 4.35 3.19
N LEU A 118 0.40 3.61 4.30
CA LEU A 118 -0.19 2.28 4.29
C LEU A 118 -1.63 2.33 3.81
N SER A 119 -2.50 3.12 4.45
CA SER A 119 -3.93 3.16 4.11
C SER A 119 -4.26 3.78 2.75
N GLY A 120 -3.27 4.39 2.08
CA GLY A 120 -3.45 5.05 0.80
C GLY A 120 -2.57 4.42 -0.29
N PRO A 121 -1.50 5.09 -0.74
CA PRO A 121 -0.80 4.73 -1.98
C PRO A 121 -0.18 3.32 -1.97
N LEU A 122 0.27 2.82 -0.80
CA LEU A 122 0.82 1.46 -0.72
C LEU A 122 -0.27 0.40 -0.80
N LEU A 123 -1.45 0.65 -0.22
CA LEU A 123 -2.60 -0.25 -0.34
C LEU A 123 -3.07 -0.34 -1.78
N ASP A 124 -3.29 0.80 -2.45
CA ASP A 124 -3.75 0.82 -3.85
C ASP A 124 -2.79 0.07 -4.76
N ARG A 125 -1.49 0.32 -4.61
CA ARG A 125 -0.46 -0.34 -5.40
C ARG A 125 -0.46 -1.85 -5.19
N ILE A 126 -0.43 -2.32 -3.94
CA ILE A 126 -0.40 -3.75 -3.64
C ILE A 126 -1.70 -4.40 -4.09
N HIS A 127 -2.85 -3.75 -3.88
CA HIS A 127 -4.14 -4.25 -4.33
C HIS A 127 -4.16 -4.47 -5.85
N MET A 128 -3.71 -3.49 -6.65
CA MET A 128 -3.61 -3.65 -8.10
C MET A 128 -2.70 -4.82 -8.49
N GLU A 129 -1.53 -4.94 -7.86
CA GLU A 129 -0.58 -6.02 -8.13
C GLU A 129 -1.17 -7.40 -7.77
N GLU A 130 -1.86 -7.53 -6.63
CA GLU A 130 -2.52 -8.77 -6.22
C GLU A 130 -3.74 -9.08 -7.09
N MET A 131 -4.54 -8.10 -7.49
CA MET A 131 -5.66 -8.29 -8.42
C MET A 131 -5.21 -8.88 -9.75
N VAL A 132 -4.10 -8.39 -10.32
CA VAL A 132 -3.52 -8.96 -11.54
C VAL A 132 -3.06 -10.40 -11.34
N LYS A 133 -2.46 -10.72 -10.19
CA LYS A 133 -2.07 -12.10 -9.85
C LYS A 133 -3.29 -13.00 -9.70
N CYS A 134 -4.32 -12.55 -8.99
CA CYS A 134 -5.57 -13.29 -8.81
C CYS A 134 -6.23 -13.55 -10.17
N GLN A 135 -6.33 -12.54 -11.03
CA GLN A 135 -6.91 -12.69 -12.38
C GLN A 135 -6.17 -13.76 -13.17
N LYS A 136 -4.83 -13.71 -13.22
CA LYS A 136 -4.02 -14.73 -13.90
C LYS A 136 -4.18 -16.13 -13.29
N THR A 137 -4.33 -16.20 -11.96
CA THR A 137 -4.47 -17.48 -11.24
C THR A 137 -5.82 -18.14 -11.50
N LEU A 138 -6.86 -17.34 -11.71
CA LEU A 138 -8.23 -17.79 -11.92
C LEU A 138 -8.62 -17.88 -13.40
N GLU A 139 -7.75 -17.41 -14.30
CA GLU A 139 -8.00 -17.44 -15.75
C GLU A 139 -8.16 -18.89 -16.22
N ARG A 140 -9.33 -19.18 -16.82
CA ARG A 140 -9.72 -20.51 -17.34
C ARG A 140 -9.80 -21.62 -16.29
N GLU A 141 -9.90 -21.26 -15.02
CA GLU A 141 -10.06 -22.23 -13.93
C GLU A 141 -11.54 -22.49 -13.61
N THR A 142 -11.87 -23.73 -13.25
CA THR A 142 -13.17 -24.03 -12.62
C THR A 142 -13.08 -23.69 -11.14
N ILE A 143 -13.94 -22.78 -10.70
CA ILE A 143 -13.96 -22.28 -9.32
C ILE A 143 -15.27 -22.62 -8.63
N CYS A 144 -15.22 -22.82 -7.32
CA CYS A 144 -16.38 -22.79 -6.45
C CYS A 144 -16.47 -21.39 -5.81
N LEU A 145 -17.57 -20.69 -6.05
CA LEU A 145 -17.88 -19.44 -5.34
C LEU A 145 -18.71 -19.77 -4.11
N THR A 146 -18.16 -19.49 -2.94
CA THR A 146 -18.87 -19.59 -1.67
C THR A 146 -19.30 -18.20 -1.22
N LEU A 147 -20.55 -18.08 -0.79
CA LEU A 147 -21.14 -16.82 -0.34
C LEU A 147 -21.61 -17.01 1.10
N ASP A 148 -21.22 -16.08 1.97
CA ASP A 148 -21.73 -15.97 3.34
C ASP A 148 -22.38 -14.59 3.53
N GLY A 149 -23.40 -14.51 4.37
CA GLY A 149 -24.19 -13.31 4.55
C GLY A 149 -24.65 -13.12 5.98
N TRP A 150 -24.31 -11.97 6.57
CA TRP A 150 -24.81 -11.56 7.89
C TRP A 150 -25.34 -10.12 7.83
N SER A 151 -25.98 -9.67 8.91
CA SER A 151 -26.36 -8.28 9.09
C SER A 151 -25.51 -7.67 10.21
N ASN A 152 -25.10 -6.41 10.07
CA ASN A 152 -24.42 -5.71 11.15
C ASN A 152 -25.43 -5.28 12.24
N VAL A 153 -24.94 -4.62 13.30
CA VAL A 153 -25.77 -4.11 14.40
C VAL A 153 -26.83 -3.07 13.97
N HIS A 154 -26.67 -2.49 12.78
CA HIS A 154 -27.62 -1.57 12.15
C HIS A 154 -28.52 -2.27 11.13
N ASN A 155 -28.54 -3.62 11.13
CA ASN A 155 -29.33 -4.45 10.23
C ASN A 155 -29.00 -4.23 8.73
N GLN A 156 -27.81 -3.72 8.42
CA GLN A 156 -27.32 -3.58 7.05
C GLN A 156 -26.70 -4.90 6.58
N PRO A 157 -26.98 -5.33 5.33
CA PRO A 157 -26.47 -6.60 4.82
C PRO A 157 -24.96 -6.51 4.55
N ILE A 158 -24.23 -7.54 4.97
CA ILE A 158 -22.83 -7.77 4.66
C ILE A 158 -22.75 -9.11 3.94
N ILE A 159 -22.14 -9.11 2.75
CA ILE A 159 -21.97 -10.31 1.93
C ILE A 159 -20.46 -10.56 1.81
N CYS A 160 -20.04 -11.74 2.21
CA CYS A 160 -18.70 -12.25 1.99
C CYS A 160 -18.73 -13.20 0.79
N ALA A 161 -17.82 -13.01 -0.16
CA ALA A 161 -17.64 -13.89 -1.31
C ALA A 161 -16.22 -14.43 -1.31
N CYS A 162 -16.08 -15.75 -1.41
CA CYS A 162 -14.80 -16.43 -1.49
C CYS A 162 -14.78 -17.38 -2.69
N ALA A 163 -13.83 -17.14 -3.60
CA ALA A 163 -13.57 -17.99 -4.75
C ALA A 163 -12.52 -19.04 -4.40
N ILE A 164 -12.86 -20.31 -4.57
CA ILE A 164 -11.99 -21.46 -4.28
C ILE A 164 -11.70 -22.15 -5.60
N LYS A 165 -10.41 -22.21 -5.99
CA LYS A 165 -9.98 -23.01 -7.15
C LYS A 165 -10.22 -24.49 -6.86
N MET A 166 -10.97 -25.15 -7.73
CA MET A 166 -11.20 -26.59 -7.61
C MET A 166 -9.97 -27.31 -8.17
N MET A 167 -9.22 -28.03 -7.34
CA MET A 167 -8.19 -28.93 -7.85
C MET A 167 -8.87 -30.16 -8.44
N GLU A 168 -8.59 -30.46 -9.70
CA GLU A 168 -8.98 -31.73 -10.29
C GLU A 168 -8.35 -32.86 -9.46
N LYS A 169 -9.18 -33.80 -9.00
CA LYS A 169 -8.66 -35.02 -8.36
C LYS A 169 -7.90 -35.77 -9.44
N CYS A 170 -6.62 -36.07 -9.21
CA CYS A 170 -5.92 -37.10 -9.98
C CYS A 170 -6.73 -38.39 -9.86
N ILE A 171 -7.25 -38.87 -11.00
CA ILE A 171 -7.84 -40.20 -11.17
C ILE A 171 -6.70 -41.20 -11.34
#